data_AF-A0A538A2U5-F1
#
_entry.id   AF-A0A538A2U5-F1
#
_cell.length_a   1.000
_cell.length_b   1.000
_cell.length_c   1.000
_cell.angle_alpha   90.00
_cell.angle_beta   90.00
_cell.angle_gamma   90.00
#
_symmetry.space_group_name_H-M   'P 1'
#
loop_
_entity.id
_entity.type
_entity.pdbx_description
1 polymer ?
#
loop_
_entity_poly.entity_id
_entity_poly.type
_entity_poly.pdbx_seq_one_letter_code
_entity_poly.pdbx_strand_id
1 'polypeptide(L)' 'MIVQVNGRSAELPDGASVTDAVKAVGLNGERRGVAVAVDGEVVRNADWDSTRLSERQAVEVVRAVQGG' A
#
# COMPACT_ATOMS: atom_id res chain seq x y z
N MET A 1 1.69 13.55 -5.28
CA MET A 1 2.84 13.27 -4.38
C MET A 1 3.60 12.00 -4.78
N ILE A 2 4.89 11.89 -4.43
CA ILE A 2 5.72 10.69 -4.67
C ILE A 2 5.87 9.88 -3.38
N VAL A 3 5.65 8.56 -3.44
CA VAL A 3 5.91 7.59 -2.37
C VAL A 3 6.83 6.47 -2.87
N GLN A 4 7.41 5.69 -1.95
CA GLN A 4 8.15 4.48 -2.30
C GLN A 4 7.22 3.28 -2.13
N VAL A 5 6.88 2.57 -3.21
CA VAL A 5 6.05 1.36 -3.15
C VAL A 5 6.87 0.16 -3.59
N ASN A 6 7.06 -0.82 -2.69
CA ASN A 6 7.90 -1.99 -2.92
C ASN A 6 9.30 -1.60 -3.45
N GLY A 7 9.91 -0.57 -2.86
CA GLY A 7 11.24 -0.05 -3.23
C GLY A 7 11.30 0.74 -4.55
N ARG A 8 10.16 1.07 -5.16
CA ARG A 8 10.08 1.87 -6.40
C ARG A 8 9.29 3.14 -6.18
N SER A 9 9.75 4.25 -6.75
CA SER A 9 9.00 5.51 -6.75
C SER A 9 7.67 5.34 -7.51
N ALA A 10 6.57 5.71 -6.86
CA ALA A 10 5.24 5.76 -7.46
C ALA A 10 4.62 7.14 -7.23
N GLU A 11 4.04 7.71 -8.29
CA GLU A 11 3.28 8.95 -8.21
C GLU A 11 1.82 8.61 -7.86
N LEU A 12 1.31 9.23 -6.79
CA LEU A 12 -0.06 9.09 -6.33
C LEU A 12 -0.71 10.48 -6.19
N PRO A 13 -2.06 10.58 -6.28
CA PRO A 13 -2.77 11.80 -5.96
C PRO A 13 -2.45 12.29 -4.54
N ASP A 14 -2.55 13.60 -4.32
CA ASP A 14 -2.37 14.15 -2.98
C ASP A 14 -3.49 13.67 -2.05
N GLY A 15 -3.10 13.29 -0.83
CA GLY A 15 -4.03 12.65 0.11
C GLY A 15 -4.44 11.23 -0.28
N ALA A 16 -3.67 10.55 -1.13
CA ALA A 16 -3.87 9.13 -1.44
C ALA A 16 -3.91 8.27 -0.18
N SER A 17 -4.69 7.20 -0.25
CA SER A 17 -4.82 6.21 0.82
C SER A 17 -3.91 5.00 0.59
N VAL A 18 -3.81 4.12 1.59
CA VAL A 18 -3.18 2.80 1.43
C VAL A 18 -3.83 2.00 0.30
N THR A 19 -5.16 2.09 0.16
CA THR A 19 -5.90 1.45 -0.95
C THR A 19 -5.40 1.92 -2.32
N ASP A 20 -5.03 3.18 -2.46
CA ASP A 20 -4.54 3.72 -3.74
C ASP A 20 -3.13 3.20 -4.07
N ALA A 21 -2.26 3.04 -3.07
CA ALA A 21 -0.98 2.37 -3.25
C ALA A 21 -1.14 0.89 -3.67
N VAL A 22 -2.12 0.18 -3.12
CA VAL A 22 -2.44 -1.20 -3.51
C VAL A 22 -2.96 -1.27 -4.96
N LYS A 23 -3.78 -0.31 -5.39
CA LYS A 23 -4.19 -0.20 -6.80
C LYS A 23 -3.00 0.08 -7.72
N ALA A 24 -2.06 0.93 -7.30
CA ALA A 24 -0.89 1.30 -8.09
C ALA A 24 0.06 0.13 -8.37
N VAL A 25 0.06 -0.91 -7.52
CA VAL A 25 0.82 -2.16 -7.77
C VAL A 25 0.05 -3.18 -8.62
N GLY A 26 -1.11 -2.81 -9.18
CA GLY A 26 -1.91 -3.65 -10.08
C GLY A 26 -2.85 -4.64 -9.37
N LEU A 27 -3.03 -4.51 -8.05
CA LEU A 27 -3.92 -5.38 -7.28
C LEU A 27 -5.36 -4.86 -7.23
N ASN A 28 -5.68 -3.74 -7.90
CA ASN A 28 -7.04 -3.17 -7.98
C ASN A 28 -7.74 -2.98 -6.61
N GLY A 29 -6.96 -2.78 -5.53
CA GLY A 29 -7.50 -2.67 -4.17
C GLY A 29 -7.87 -4.01 -3.52
N GLU A 30 -7.44 -5.14 -4.07
CA GLU A 30 -7.60 -6.47 -3.46
C GLU A 30 -7.00 -6.47 -2.05
N ARG A 31 -7.81 -6.85 -1.07
CA ARG A 31 -7.38 -6.94 0.34
C ARG A 31 -7.17 -8.37 0.82
N ARG A 32 -7.83 -9.33 0.19
CA ARG A 32 -7.77 -10.72 0.61
C ARG A 32 -6.40 -11.29 0.26
N GLY A 33 -5.71 -11.83 1.25
CA GLY A 33 -4.36 -12.36 1.05
C GLY A 33 -3.34 -11.28 0.70
N VAL A 34 -3.59 -10.01 1.05
CA VAL A 34 -2.66 -8.91 0.86
C VAL A 34 -2.40 -8.27 2.23
N ALA A 35 -1.12 -8.08 2.55
CA ALA A 35 -0.66 -7.33 3.71
C ALA A 35 0.03 -6.05 3.23
N VAL A 36 -0.18 -4.96 3.96
CA VAL A 36 0.46 -3.68 3.67
C VAL A 36 1.12 -3.13 4.92
N ALA A 37 2.35 -2.65 4.79
CA ALA A 37 3.03 -1.85 5.81
C ALA A 37 3.35 -0.46 5.27
N VAL A 38 3.30 0.55 6.15
CA VAL A 38 3.72 1.93 5.89
C VAL A 38 4.83 2.26 6.88
N ASP A 39 6.00 2.67 6.37
CA ASP A 39 7.22 2.92 7.13
C ASP A 39 7.59 1.77 8.11
N GLY A 40 7.33 0.53 7.69
CA GLY A 40 7.58 -0.69 8.48
C GLY A 40 6.48 -1.06 9.47
N GLU A 41 5.42 -0.25 9.59
CA GLU A 41 4.26 -0.57 10.45
C GLU A 41 3.11 -1.15 9.63
N VAL A 42 2.62 -2.33 10.03
CA VAL A 42 1.50 -3.00 9.35
C VAL A 42 0.20 -2.20 9.51
N VAL A 43 -0.42 -1.82 8.40
CA VAL A 43 -1.73 -1.18 8.38
C VAL A 43 -2.82 -2.25 8.27
N ARG A 44 -3.74 -2.29 9.24
CA ARG A 44 -4.87 -3.22 9.21
C ARG A 44 -5.74 -2.95 7.99
N ASN A 45 -6.20 -4.03 7.34
CA ASN A 45 -7.11 -3.98 6.18
C ASN A 45 -8.27 -2.99 6.37
N ALA A 46 -8.91 -2.99 7.55
CA ALA A 46 -10.05 -2.13 7.85
C ALA A 46 -9.72 -0.63 7.76
N ASP A 47 -8.45 -0.27 7.99
CA ASP A 47 -8.00 1.12 8.07
C ASP A 47 -7.46 1.64 6.73
N TRP A 48 -7.33 0.80 5.69
CA TRP A 48 -6.66 1.16 4.43
C TRP A 48 -7.27 2.38 3.72
N ASP A 49 -8.60 2.51 3.74
CA ASP A 49 -9.28 3.65 3.10
C ASP A 49 -9.15 4.95 3.91
N SER A 50 -8.85 4.85 5.21
CA SER A 50 -8.69 5.99 6.12
C SER A 50 -7.24 6.40 6.33
N THR A 51 -6.29 5.46 6.20
CA THR A 51 -4.86 5.74 6.34
C THR A 51 -4.37 6.49 5.13
N ARG A 52 -4.12 7.79 5.31
CA ARG A 52 -3.56 8.70 4.31
C ARG A 52 -2.05 8.54 4.26
N LEU A 53 -1.51 8.47 3.06
CA LEU A 53 -0.08 8.48 2.82
C LEU A 53 0.43 9.92 2.75
N SER A 54 1.67 10.10 3.19
CA SER A 54 2.45 11.33 3.06
C SER A 54 3.59 11.12 2.08
N GLU A 55 4.08 12.21 1.50
CA GLU A 55 5.18 12.17 0.54
C GLU A 55 6.41 11.46 1.15
N ARG A 56 7.12 10.70 0.32
CA ARG A 56 8.33 9.92 0.64
C ARG A 56 8.16 8.76 1.62
N GLN A 57 6.95 8.48 2.11
CA GLN A 57 6.71 7.27 2.90
C GLN A 57 7.00 6.00 2.10
N ALA A 58 7.46 4.97 2.80
CA ALA A 58 7.67 3.63 2.25
C ALA A 58 6.43 2.78 2.48
N VAL A 59 5.91 2.19 1.41
CA VAL A 59 4.76 1.30 1.41
C VAL A 59 5.19 -0.05 0.88
N GLU A 60 5.04 -1.09 1.70
CA GLU A 60 5.33 -2.46 1.32
C GLU A 60 4.02 -3.22 1.15
N VAL A 61 3.78 -3.75 -0.04
CA VAL A 61 2.59 -4.53 -0.39
C VAL A 61 3.04 -5.95 -0.69
N VAL A 62 2.62 -6.88 0.17
CA VAL A 62 2.95 -8.31 0.07
C VAL A 62 1.67 -9.08 -0.18
N ARG A 63 1.67 -9.95 -1.19
CA ARG A 63 0.60 -10.92 -1.43
C ARG A 63 1.00 -12.25 -0.82
N ALA A 64 0.14 -12.80 0.04
CA ALA A 64 0.28 -14.15 0.52
C ALA A 64 0.25 -15.11 -0.68
N VAL A 65 1.37 -15.80 -0.89
CA VAL A 65 1.39 -16.99 -1.72
C VAL A 65 0.97 -18.15 -0.83
N GLN A 66 -0.07 -18.88 -1.23
CA GLN A 66 -0.45 -20.10 -0.51
C GLN A 66 0.69 -21.11 -0.69
N GLY A 67 1.51 -21.30 0.34
CA GLY A 67 2.44 -22.41 0.42
C GLY A 67 1.65 -23.70 0.65
N GLY A 68 1.84 -24.67 -0.23
CA GLY A 68 1.48 -26.07 0.02
C GLY A 68 2.62 -26.78 0.73
#